data_AF-A0A382SRB5-F1
#
_entry.id   AF-A0A382SRB5-F1
#
_cell.length_a   1.000
_cell.length_b   1.000
_cell.length_c   1.000
_cell.angle_alpha   90.00
_cell.angle_beta   90.00
_cell.angle_gamma   90.00
#
_symmetry.space_group_name_H-M   'P 1'
#
loop_
_entity.id
_entity.type
_entity.pdbx_description
1 polymer ?
#
loop_
_entity_poly.entity_id
_entity_poly.type
_entity_poly.pdbx_seq_one_letter_code
_entity_poly.pdbx_strand_id
1 'polypeptide(L)'
;MKKINNPIQIKVEKDKTYFWCSCGKSSNQPFCDGSHKNTKFTPVKLESTKKEELYFCGCKETKNPPFCDGSHLRINDGIKFNFNNNSPFKKSIETGKSYYWCSCGKSSNQPFCDGSHKKTKKTPFKLDCDKSSEVFFCGCKKSKNPPFCDGTHKSIKYKIEIQPDNKKIEISQDETILTASLRKEIPHLSACGGVGKCSTCRINIISGLENCSERTEYENKLAKRLDLPKTIRLACQTKVSGKVKYRRLL
;
A
#
# COMPACT_ATOMS: atom_id res chain seq x y z
N MET A 1 -31.61 8.50 -1.58
CA MET A 1 -31.22 7.22 -0.92
C MET A 1 -29.76 7.31 -0.49
N LYS A 2 -29.44 6.95 0.76
CA LYS A 2 -28.04 6.95 1.25
C LYS A 2 -27.23 5.90 0.48
N LYS A 3 -26.10 6.30 -0.09
CA LYS A 3 -25.20 5.40 -0.83
C LYS A 3 -24.47 4.49 0.17
N ILE A 4 -24.86 3.23 0.27
CA ILE A 4 -24.25 2.26 1.19
C ILE A 4 -23.02 1.66 0.48
N ASN A 5 -21.82 2.08 0.87
CA ASN A 5 -20.57 1.55 0.29
C ASN A 5 -19.85 0.54 1.20
N ASN A 6 -20.34 0.35 2.43
CA ASN A 6 -19.72 -0.56 3.40
C ASN A 6 -20.37 -1.95 3.34
N PRO A 7 -19.66 -3.01 3.76
CA PRO A 7 -20.27 -4.32 4.01
C PRO A 7 -21.42 -4.20 5.02
N ILE A 8 -22.52 -4.91 4.76
CA ILE A 8 -23.68 -4.95 5.66
C ILE A 8 -23.68 -6.29 6.39
N GLN A 9 -23.43 -6.26 7.69
CA GLN A 9 -23.43 -7.46 8.55
C GLN A 9 -24.86 -7.89 8.84
N ILE A 10 -25.19 -9.15 8.58
CA ILE A 10 -26.50 -9.75 8.88
C ILE A 10 -26.30 -11.10 9.55
N LYS A 11 -27.03 -11.33 10.64
CA LYS A 11 -27.19 -12.64 11.26
C LYS A 11 -28.18 -13.46 10.43
N VAL A 12 -27.70 -14.45 9.71
CA VAL A 12 -28.56 -15.38 8.97
C VAL A 12 -28.97 -16.54 9.86
N GLU A 13 -30.18 -17.04 9.66
CA GLU A 13 -30.67 -18.23 10.37
C GLU A 13 -30.52 -19.47 9.49
N LYS A 14 -30.46 -20.64 10.15
CA LYS A 14 -30.41 -21.93 9.48
C LYS A 14 -31.70 -22.17 8.68
N ASP A 15 -31.56 -22.72 7.49
CA ASP A 15 -32.64 -23.09 6.55
C ASP A 15 -33.50 -21.92 6.07
N LYS A 16 -33.02 -20.66 6.23
CA LYS A 16 -33.65 -19.47 5.66
C LYS A 16 -33.08 -19.12 4.29
N THR A 17 -33.99 -18.71 3.40
CA THR A 17 -33.64 -18.17 2.08
C THR A 17 -33.65 -16.65 2.11
N TYR A 18 -32.60 -16.04 1.57
CA TYR A 18 -32.46 -14.60 1.43
C TYR A 18 -32.28 -14.20 -0.03
N PHE A 19 -32.79 -13.03 -0.42
CA PHE A 19 -32.65 -12.47 -1.76
C PHE A 19 -31.87 -11.17 -1.71
N TRP A 20 -30.60 -11.21 -2.06
CA TRP A 20 -29.75 -10.02 -2.05
C TRP A 20 -30.05 -9.09 -3.23
N CYS A 21 -30.18 -7.79 -2.95
CA CYS A 21 -30.40 -6.76 -3.95
C CYS A 21 -29.11 -6.47 -4.72
N SER A 22 -29.07 -6.86 -5.99
CA SER A 22 -27.95 -6.58 -6.91
C SER A 22 -28.06 -5.20 -7.59
N CYS A 23 -29.27 -4.64 -7.70
CA CYS A 23 -29.53 -3.41 -8.47
C CYS A 23 -29.23 -2.11 -7.71
N GLY A 24 -29.03 -2.16 -6.39
CA GLY A 24 -28.75 -0.98 -5.56
C GLY A 24 -29.98 -0.14 -5.18
N LYS A 25 -31.15 -0.38 -5.79
CA LYS A 25 -32.36 0.44 -5.64
C LYS A 25 -33.31 0.02 -4.52
N SER A 26 -33.05 -1.09 -3.84
CA SER A 26 -33.91 -1.52 -2.73
C SER A 26 -33.85 -0.54 -1.57
N SER A 27 -35.00 -0.27 -0.95
CA SER A 27 -35.09 0.44 0.33
C SER A 27 -34.81 -0.48 1.51
N ASN A 28 -34.92 -1.81 1.32
CA ASN A 28 -34.66 -2.85 2.32
C ASN A 28 -33.26 -3.49 2.18
N GLN A 29 -32.25 -2.70 1.80
CA GLN A 29 -30.89 -3.18 1.62
C GLN A 29 -30.36 -3.85 2.90
N PRO A 30 -29.69 -5.02 2.83
CA PRO A 30 -29.09 -5.63 1.63
C PRO A 30 -30.06 -6.46 0.77
N PHE A 31 -31.31 -6.63 1.19
CA PHE A 31 -32.27 -7.52 0.56
C PHE A 31 -33.11 -6.82 -0.49
N CYS A 32 -33.69 -7.61 -1.39
CA CYS A 32 -34.56 -7.13 -2.45
C CYS A 32 -35.97 -6.85 -1.94
N ASP A 33 -36.53 -5.71 -2.32
CA ASP A 33 -37.92 -5.29 -2.04
C ASP A 33 -38.80 -5.26 -3.32
N GLY A 34 -38.29 -5.78 -4.44
CA GLY A 34 -38.99 -5.74 -5.73
C GLY A 34 -38.64 -4.54 -6.62
N SER A 35 -37.86 -3.56 -6.15
CA SER A 35 -37.44 -2.38 -6.93
C SER A 35 -36.57 -2.69 -8.17
N HIS A 36 -36.19 -3.96 -8.37
CA HIS A 36 -35.40 -4.42 -9.50
C HIS A 36 -36.20 -4.61 -10.79
N LYS A 37 -37.54 -4.67 -10.76
CA LYS A 37 -38.40 -4.95 -11.93
C LYS A 37 -38.13 -4.07 -13.15
N ASN A 38 -37.75 -2.81 -12.93
CA ASN A 38 -37.43 -1.85 -14.00
C ASN A 38 -35.92 -1.76 -14.28
N THR A 39 -35.16 -2.83 -14.01
CA THR A 39 -33.71 -2.90 -14.20
C THR A 39 -33.31 -4.22 -14.81
N LYS A 40 -32.12 -4.27 -15.42
CA LYS A 40 -31.51 -5.51 -15.95
C LYS A 40 -30.97 -6.46 -14.88
N PHE A 41 -31.12 -6.15 -13.60
CA PHE A 41 -30.48 -6.87 -12.51
C PHE A 41 -31.48 -7.76 -11.79
N THR A 42 -31.11 -9.01 -11.53
CA THR A 42 -31.92 -9.96 -10.77
C THR A 42 -31.35 -10.18 -9.36
N PRO A 43 -32.20 -10.35 -8.32
CA PRO A 43 -31.73 -10.63 -6.97
C PRO A 43 -31.00 -11.97 -6.90
N VAL A 44 -29.95 -12.04 -6.07
CA VAL A 44 -29.17 -13.27 -5.87
C VAL A 44 -29.74 -14.05 -4.69
N LYS A 45 -30.13 -15.31 -4.92
CA LYS A 45 -30.64 -16.21 -3.89
C LYS A 45 -29.50 -16.75 -3.03
N LEU A 46 -29.69 -16.76 -1.71
CA LEU A 46 -28.80 -17.39 -0.74
C LEU A 46 -29.63 -18.31 0.16
N GLU A 47 -29.28 -19.59 0.20
CA GLU A 47 -29.82 -20.56 1.16
C GLU A 47 -28.81 -20.76 2.28
N SER A 48 -29.22 -20.43 3.50
CA SER A 48 -28.35 -20.49 4.68
C SER A 48 -28.40 -21.87 5.31
N THR A 49 -27.27 -22.60 5.33
CA THR A 49 -27.20 -23.96 5.89
C THR A 49 -26.95 -24.00 7.40
N LYS A 50 -26.55 -22.86 7.98
CA LYS A 50 -26.23 -22.73 9.42
C LYS A 50 -26.46 -21.30 9.88
N LYS A 51 -26.66 -21.13 11.19
CA LYS A 51 -26.79 -19.80 11.80
C LYS A 51 -25.41 -19.16 11.93
N GLU A 52 -25.14 -18.12 11.15
CA GLU A 52 -23.86 -17.42 11.16
C GLU A 52 -24.02 -15.93 10.82
N GLU A 53 -22.94 -15.19 10.98
CA GLU A 53 -22.89 -13.77 10.62
C GLU A 53 -22.22 -13.61 9.26
N LEU A 54 -22.96 -13.08 8.28
CA LEU A 54 -22.49 -12.89 6.92
C LEU A 54 -22.43 -11.40 6.56
N TYR A 55 -21.45 -11.03 5.75
CA TYR A 55 -21.25 -9.66 5.28
C TYR A 55 -21.68 -9.53 3.83
N PHE A 56 -22.82 -8.87 3.61
CA PHE A 56 -23.37 -8.62 2.29
C PHE A 56 -22.73 -7.39 1.64
N CYS A 57 -22.53 -7.45 0.32
CA CYS A 57 -21.96 -6.32 -0.40
C CYS A 57 -22.96 -5.15 -0.51
N GLY A 58 -22.64 -4.02 0.11
CA GLY A 58 -23.42 -2.78 0.00
C GLY A 58 -23.23 -2.06 -1.34
N CYS A 59 -21.99 -2.02 -1.86
CA CYS A 59 -21.61 -1.22 -3.03
C CYS A 59 -21.93 -1.87 -4.39
N LYS A 60 -22.29 -3.17 -4.42
CA LYS A 60 -22.61 -3.96 -5.63
C LYS A 60 -21.44 -4.25 -6.59
N GLU A 61 -20.22 -3.97 -6.15
CA GLU A 61 -18.98 -4.20 -6.91
C GLU A 61 -18.32 -5.57 -6.61
N THR A 62 -19.02 -6.48 -5.93
CA THR A 62 -18.48 -7.81 -5.57
C THR A 62 -18.37 -8.70 -6.80
N LYS A 63 -17.31 -9.50 -6.87
CA LYS A 63 -17.16 -10.61 -7.83
C LYS A 63 -17.61 -11.94 -7.25
N ASN A 64 -17.93 -11.99 -5.96
CA ASN A 64 -18.50 -13.14 -5.26
C ASN A 64 -19.88 -12.78 -4.63
N PRO A 65 -20.93 -12.59 -5.45
CA PRO A 65 -22.26 -12.27 -4.94
C PRO A 65 -22.81 -13.42 -4.07
N PRO A 66 -23.53 -13.12 -2.97
CA PRO A 66 -23.98 -11.81 -2.50
C PRO A 66 -23.01 -11.12 -1.50
N PHE A 67 -21.84 -11.71 -1.27
CA PHE A 67 -20.93 -11.35 -0.19
C PHE A 67 -20.01 -10.18 -0.54
N CYS A 68 -19.53 -9.47 0.48
CA CYS A 68 -18.46 -8.50 0.29
C CYS A 68 -17.11 -9.22 0.24
N ASP A 69 -16.47 -9.20 -0.92
CA ASP A 69 -15.13 -9.76 -1.19
C ASP A 69 -14.05 -8.68 -1.33
N GLY A 70 -14.43 -7.42 -1.10
CA GLY A 70 -13.54 -6.29 -1.32
C GLY A 70 -13.16 -6.08 -2.79
N SER A 71 -13.88 -6.61 -3.79
CA SER A 71 -13.53 -6.46 -5.22
C SER A 71 -13.44 -5.01 -5.72
N HIS A 72 -14.05 -4.06 -5.00
CA HIS A 72 -13.87 -2.62 -5.26
C HIS A 72 -12.48 -2.11 -4.85
N LEU A 73 -11.79 -2.83 -3.95
CA LEU A 73 -10.36 -2.72 -3.69
C LEU A 73 -9.66 -3.31 -4.90
N ARG A 74 -9.37 -2.47 -5.90
CA ARG A 74 -8.45 -2.82 -6.97
C ARG A 74 -7.05 -3.02 -6.38
N ILE A 75 -6.79 -4.20 -5.83
CA ILE A 75 -5.45 -4.71 -5.63
C ILE A 75 -5.04 -5.19 -7.03
N ASN A 76 -4.31 -4.35 -7.76
CA ASN A 76 -3.85 -4.73 -9.08
C ASN A 76 -2.73 -5.78 -8.93
N ASP A 77 -3.03 -7.01 -9.33
CA ASP A 77 -2.07 -7.98 -9.84
C ASP A 77 -1.30 -7.35 -11.01
N GLY A 78 -0.08 -6.90 -10.74
CA GLY A 78 0.75 -6.24 -11.74
C GLY A 78 1.70 -5.18 -11.20
N ILE A 79 1.87 -5.06 -9.88
CA ILE A 79 2.85 -4.14 -9.33
C ILE A 79 4.25 -4.70 -9.60
N LYS A 80 4.89 -4.22 -10.67
CA LYS A 80 6.36 -4.24 -10.75
C LYS A 80 6.86 -3.20 -9.76
N PHE A 81 7.05 -3.64 -8.53
CA PHE A 81 7.61 -2.79 -7.50
C PHE A 81 9.10 -2.56 -7.78
N ASN A 82 9.44 -1.37 -8.25
CA ASN A 82 10.79 -0.87 -8.13
C ASN A 82 10.96 -0.37 -6.69
N PHE A 83 11.18 -1.30 -5.79
CA PHE A 83 11.42 -0.95 -4.41
C PHE A 83 12.89 -0.51 -4.26
N ASN A 84 13.10 0.70 -3.75
CA ASN A 84 14.12 0.88 -2.72
C ASN A 84 13.66 0.07 -1.50
N ASN A 85 13.84 -1.25 -1.58
CA ASN A 85 13.20 -2.22 -0.69
C ASN A 85 13.92 -2.21 0.63
N ASN A 86 13.39 -1.42 1.55
CA ASN A 86 13.82 -1.50 2.93
C ASN A 86 13.26 -2.74 3.65
N SER A 87 12.30 -3.43 3.01
CA SER A 87 11.76 -4.70 3.45
C SER A 87 12.76 -5.84 3.30
N PRO A 88 12.62 -6.92 4.09
CA PRO A 88 13.49 -8.08 3.97
C PRO A 88 13.27 -8.81 2.65
N PHE A 89 14.34 -9.27 2.02
CA PHE A 89 14.28 -10.10 0.81
C PHE A 89 14.34 -11.58 1.20
N LYS A 90 13.25 -12.32 1.00
CA LYS A 90 13.26 -13.78 1.16
C LYS A 90 14.03 -14.42 -0.01
N LYS A 91 15.07 -15.21 0.29
CA LYS A 91 15.84 -15.96 -0.70
C LYS A 91 16.24 -17.32 -0.14
N SER A 92 16.24 -18.32 -0.99
CA SER A 92 16.82 -19.63 -0.69
C SER A 92 18.32 -19.57 -0.96
N ILE A 93 19.12 -19.98 0.02
CA ILE A 93 20.56 -20.18 -0.12
C ILE A 93 20.85 -21.68 -0.21
N GLU A 94 21.89 -22.04 -0.95
CA GLU A 94 22.32 -23.43 -1.13
C GLU A 94 23.71 -23.65 -0.52
N THR A 95 23.91 -24.83 0.08
CA THR A 95 25.21 -25.27 0.62
C THR A 95 26.30 -25.19 -0.44
N GLY A 96 27.46 -24.65 -0.07
CA GLY A 96 28.64 -24.53 -0.94
C GLY A 96 28.59 -23.36 -1.92
N LYS A 97 27.50 -22.57 -1.96
CA LYS A 97 27.43 -21.33 -2.74
C LYS A 97 27.84 -20.12 -1.90
N SER A 98 28.58 -19.21 -2.53
CA SER A 98 28.87 -17.89 -1.99
C SER A 98 27.92 -16.85 -2.58
N TYR A 99 27.29 -16.04 -1.73
CA TYR A 99 26.43 -14.94 -2.14
C TYR A 99 27.03 -13.59 -1.74
N TYR A 100 26.95 -12.60 -2.62
CA TYR A 100 27.43 -11.25 -2.36
C TYR A 100 26.25 -10.32 -2.10
N TRP A 101 25.96 -10.05 -0.84
CA TRP A 101 24.88 -9.14 -0.45
C TRP A 101 25.27 -7.68 -0.69
N CYS A 102 24.38 -6.92 -1.34
CA CYS A 102 24.60 -5.51 -1.63
C CYS A 102 24.43 -4.67 -0.36
N SER A 103 25.51 -4.03 0.11
CA SER A 103 25.47 -3.13 1.29
C SER A 103 25.17 -1.65 0.92
N CYS A 104 25.29 -1.29 -0.36
CA CYS A 104 25.20 0.09 -0.84
C CYS A 104 23.78 0.53 -1.20
N GLY A 105 22.85 -0.41 -1.41
CA GLY A 105 21.47 -0.09 -1.76
C GLY A 105 21.23 0.17 -3.26
N LYS A 106 22.29 0.33 -4.05
CA LYS A 106 22.20 0.77 -5.46
C LYS A 106 22.15 -0.34 -6.50
N SER A 107 22.20 -1.61 -6.07
CA SER A 107 22.15 -2.73 -7.00
C SER A 107 20.75 -2.85 -7.61
N SER A 108 20.67 -3.08 -8.92
CA SER A 108 19.42 -3.44 -9.60
C SER A 108 19.03 -4.90 -9.34
N ASN A 109 20.00 -5.73 -8.91
CA ASN A 109 19.81 -7.16 -8.62
C ASN A 109 19.68 -7.44 -7.10
N GLN A 110 19.06 -6.53 -6.35
CA GLN A 110 18.90 -6.69 -4.91
C GLN A 110 18.16 -7.99 -4.55
N PRO A 111 18.56 -8.70 -3.48
CA PRO A 111 19.48 -8.28 -2.41
C PRO A 111 20.96 -8.43 -2.74
N PHE A 112 21.31 -8.99 -3.89
CA PHE A 112 22.69 -9.29 -4.28
C PHE A 112 23.35 -8.13 -5.00
N CYS A 113 24.67 -8.15 -5.05
CA CYS A 113 25.45 -7.12 -5.72
C CYS A 113 25.59 -7.40 -7.22
N ASP A 114 25.39 -6.36 -8.03
CA ASP A 114 25.55 -6.31 -9.48
C ASP A 114 26.80 -5.50 -9.91
N GLY A 115 27.66 -5.11 -8.96
CA GLY A 115 28.81 -4.24 -9.21
C GLY A 115 28.55 -2.73 -9.11
N SER A 116 27.29 -2.30 -8.91
CA SER A 116 26.94 -0.88 -8.74
C SER A 116 27.62 -0.20 -7.54
N HIS A 117 28.18 -1.00 -6.62
CA HIS A 117 28.93 -0.53 -5.46
C HIS A 117 30.25 0.19 -5.81
N LYS A 118 30.83 -0.03 -7.00
CA LYS A 118 32.09 0.63 -7.44
C LYS A 118 32.02 2.16 -7.41
N LYS A 119 30.83 2.72 -7.58
CA LYS A 119 30.57 4.18 -7.50
C LYS A 119 30.32 4.66 -6.07
N THR A 120 30.60 3.84 -5.07
CA THR A 120 30.35 4.11 -3.65
C THR A 120 31.53 3.67 -2.79
N LYS A 121 31.63 4.20 -1.57
CA LYS A 121 32.64 3.77 -0.58
C LYS A 121 32.29 2.46 0.15
N LYS A 122 31.28 1.72 -0.31
CA LYS A 122 30.75 0.53 0.36
C LYS A 122 31.07 -0.73 -0.44
N THR A 123 31.47 -1.80 0.24
CA THR A 123 31.75 -3.10 -0.36
C THR A 123 30.63 -4.12 -0.06
N PRO A 124 30.31 -5.04 -0.99
CA PRO A 124 29.33 -6.10 -0.74
C PRO A 124 29.80 -7.05 0.37
N PHE A 125 28.84 -7.59 1.12
CA PHE A 125 29.13 -8.58 2.15
C PHE A 125 29.11 -9.97 1.53
N LYS A 126 30.22 -10.71 1.65
CA LYS A 126 30.31 -12.10 1.19
C LYS A 126 29.70 -13.02 2.26
N LEU A 127 28.74 -13.85 1.86
CA LEU A 127 28.14 -14.89 2.66
C LEU A 127 28.48 -16.25 2.06
N ASP A 128 29.26 -17.04 2.78
CA ASP A 128 29.51 -18.44 2.46
C ASP A 128 28.45 -19.30 3.17
N CYS A 129 27.79 -20.20 2.44
CA CYS A 129 26.64 -20.94 2.96
C CYS A 129 27.01 -22.39 3.28
N ASP A 130 27.01 -22.74 4.56
CA ASP A 130 27.29 -24.11 5.01
C ASP A 130 26.04 -25.01 4.96
N LYS A 131 24.84 -24.41 4.99
CA LYS A 131 23.56 -25.13 5.00
C LYS A 131 22.53 -24.44 4.10
N SER A 132 21.87 -25.24 3.26
CA SER A 132 20.75 -24.79 2.46
C SER A 132 19.56 -24.41 3.35
N SER A 133 19.09 -23.17 3.26
CA SER A 133 17.95 -22.69 4.04
C SER A 133 17.29 -21.49 3.38
N GLU A 134 16.05 -21.19 3.78
CA GLU A 134 15.40 -19.93 3.42
C GLU A 134 15.81 -18.84 4.41
N VAL A 135 16.43 -17.78 3.90
CA VAL A 135 16.91 -16.65 4.72
C VAL A 135 16.30 -15.34 4.25
N PHE A 136 16.22 -14.39 5.18
CA PHE A 136 15.76 -13.03 4.89
C PHE A 136 16.96 -12.08 4.88
N PHE A 137 17.31 -11.59 3.70
CA PHE A 137 18.36 -10.58 3.55
C PHE A 137 17.83 -9.20 3.91
N CYS A 138 18.66 -8.40 4.58
CA CYS A 138 18.31 -7.03 4.94
C CYS A 138 18.19 -6.16 3.68
N GLY A 139 17.03 -5.55 3.49
CA GLY A 139 16.80 -4.57 2.45
C GLY A 139 17.20 -3.15 2.82
N CYS A 140 16.98 -2.74 4.08
CA CYS A 140 17.24 -1.38 4.54
C CYS A 140 18.73 -1.01 4.70
N LYS A 141 19.62 -2.00 4.70
CA LYS A 141 21.08 -1.83 4.90
C LYS A 141 21.46 -1.21 6.26
N LYS A 142 20.57 -1.35 7.25
CA LYS A 142 20.74 -0.85 8.64
C LYS A 142 20.67 -1.96 9.69
N SER A 143 20.61 -3.23 9.26
CA SER A 143 20.67 -4.37 10.17
C SER A 143 21.95 -4.34 10.99
N LYS A 144 21.84 -4.65 12.28
CA LYS A 144 22.95 -4.89 13.20
C LYS A 144 23.58 -6.27 13.00
N ASN A 145 22.87 -7.17 12.30
CA ASN A 145 23.34 -8.51 11.93
C ASN A 145 23.36 -8.70 10.39
N PRO A 146 24.18 -7.93 9.64
CA PRO A 146 24.30 -8.10 8.19
C PRO A 146 24.89 -9.48 7.85
N PRO A 147 24.45 -10.12 6.74
CA PRO A 147 23.57 -9.59 5.70
C PRO A 147 22.07 -9.83 5.96
N PHE A 148 21.72 -10.43 7.11
CA PHE A 148 20.37 -10.85 7.46
C PHE A 148 19.52 -9.71 8.02
N CYS A 149 18.20 -9.85 7.90
CA CYS A 149 17.25 -8.93 8.50
C CYS A 149 17.06 -9.22 9.99
N ASP A 150 17.26 -8.20 10.82
CA ASP A 150 17.03 -8.20 12.27
C ASP A 150 15.79 -7.39 12.69
N GLY A 151 15.02 -6.88 11.73
CA GLY A 151 13.86 -6.04 12.00
C GLY A 151 14.16 -4.57 12.29
N THR A 152 15.42 -4.13 12.23
CA THR A 152 15.81 -2.72 12.53
C THR A 152 15.04 -1.71 11.68
N HIS A 153 14.62 -2.06 10.46
CA HIS A 153 13.83 -1.18 9.59
C HIS A 153 12.54 -0.64 10.23
N LYS A 154 11.94 -1.37 11.17
CA LYS A 154 10.69 -0.97 11.84
C LYS A 154 10.87 0.22 12.80
N SER A 155 12.07 0.38 13.37
CA SER A 155 12.36 1.42 14.36
C SER A 155 13.05 2.65 13.77
N ILE A 156 13.33 2.66 12.46
CA ILE A 156 13.98 3.79 11.80
C ILE A 156 12.98 4.93 11.61
N LYS A 157 13.32 6.08 12.16
CA LYS A 157 12.58 7.32 11.99
C LYS A 157 13.43 8.35 11.26
N TYR A 158 12.77 9.11 10.40
CA TYR A 158 13.35 10.24 9.69
C TYR A 158 12.67 11.55 10.10
N LYS A 159 13.42 12.65 10.09
CA LYS A 159 12.87 13.98 10.36
C LYS A 159 12.48 14.64 9.04
N ILE A 160 11.23 15.08 8.96
CA ILE A 160 10.69 15.83 7.82
C ILE A 160 10.19 17.20 8.28
N GLU A 161 10.33 18.19 7.40
CA GLU A 161 9.91 19.58 7.65
C GLU A 161 8.76 19.96 6.71
N ILE A 162 7.71 20.53 7.28
CA ILE A 162 6.43 20.78 6.64
C ILE A 162 6.17 22.28 6.59
N GLN A 163 5.97 22.79 5.38
CA GLN A 163 5.56 24.18 5.13
C GLN A 163 4.08 24.27 4.72
N PRO A 164 3.41 25.40 4.99
CA PRO A 164 3.94 26.67 5.55
C PRO A 164 4.15 26.70 7.08
N ASP A 165 3.56 25.77 7.83
CA ASP A 165 3.53 25.79 9.32
C ASP A 165 4.91 25.64 10.01
N ASN A 166 5.98 25.41 9.26
CA ASN A 166 7.34 25.10 9.75
C ASN A 166 7.37 23.97 10.80
N LYS A 167 6.44 23.02 10.71
CA LYS A 167 6.37 21.87 11.63
C LYS A 167 7.44 20.84 11.28
N LYS A 168 8.08 20.27 12.30
CA LYS A 168 9.04 19.16 12.15
C LYS A 168 8.45 17.92 12.78
N ILE A 169 8.29 16.85 11.99
CA ILE A 169 7.74 15.59 12.47
C ILE A 169 8.69 14.42 12.17
N GLU A 170 8.55 13.37 12.98
CA GLU A 170 9.20 12.09 12.72
C GLU A 170 8.28 11.19 11.90
N ILE A 171 8.80 10.65 10.81
CA ILE A 171 8.13 9.70 9.94
C ILE A 171 8.84 8.35 9.98
N SER A 172 8.08 7.26 10.08
CA SER A 172 8.64 5.92 9.91
C SER A 172 8.87 5.63 8.43
N GLN A 173 9.89 4.85 8.12
CA GLN A 173 10.25 4.50 6.75
C GLN A 173 9.12 3.81 5.95
N ASP A 174 8.27 3.05 6.65
CA ASP A 174 7.17 2.31 6.04
C ASP A 174 5.88 3.14 5.92
N GLU A 175 5.86 4.32 6.54
CA GLU A 175 4.73 5.25 6.60
C GLU A 175 4.75 6.22 5.40
N THR A 176 3.56 6.62 4.94
CA THR A 176 3.43 7.65 3.90
C THR A 176 3.44 9.05 4.51
N ILE A 177 3.80 10.08 3.72
CA ILE A 177 3.76 11.46 4.21
C ILE A 177 2.36 11.86 4.69
N LEU A 178 1.30 11.38 4.01
CA LEU A 178 -0.08 11.63 4.44
C LEU A 178 -0.35 11.00 5.81
N THR A 179 -0.02 9.73 5.99
CA THR A 179 -0.24 9.02 7.27
C THR A 179 0.50 9.71 8.42
N ALA A 180 1.75 10.11 8.19
CA ALA A 180 2.55 10.83 9.18
C ALA A 180 1.95 12.20 9.54
N SER A 181 1.43 12.93 8.54
CA SER A 181 0.76 14.21 8.75
C SER A 181 -0.50 14.02 9.59
N LEU A 182 -1.37 13.08 9.23
CA LEU A 182 -2.62 12.82 9.95
C LEU A 182 -2.38 12.33 11.38
N ARG A 183 -1.40 11.43 11.60
CA ARG A 183 -1.01 10.95 12.94
C ARG A 183 -0.51 12.05 13.86
N LYS A 184 0.08 13.12 13.29
CA LYS A 184 0.53 14.31 14.01
C LYS A 184 -0.49 15.44 13.97
N GLU A 185 -1.74 15.13 13.61
CA GLU A 185 -2.85 16.07 13.56
C GLU A 185 -2.55 17.29 12.69
N ILE A 186 -1.73 17.09 11.64
CA ILE A 186 -1.45 18.10 10.63
C ILE A 186 -2.53 17.97 9.56
N PRO A 187 -3.36 19.01 9.37
CA PRO A 187 -4.42 18.96 8.36
C PRO A 187 -3.81 18.69 6.98
N HIS A 188 -4.32 17.67 6.31
CA HIS A 188 -3.86 17.31 4.97
C HIS A 188 -5.05 16.78 4.18
N LEU A 189 -5.38 17.45 3.08
CA LEU A 189 -6.52 17.07 2.27
C LEU A 189 -6.30 15.70 1.60
N SER A 190 -7.27 14.80 1.77
CA SER A 190 -7.20 13.45 1.22
C SER A 190 -8.58 12.90 0.85
N ALA A 191 -9.16 13.43 -0.23
CA ALA A 191 -10.51 13.07 -0.69
C ALA A 191 -10.71 11.57 -0.95
N CYS A 192 -9.66 10.86 -1.41
CA CYS A 192 -9.72 9.41 -1.63
C CYS A 192 -9.23 8.57 -0.44
N GLY A 193 -8.96 9.17 0.72
CA GLY A 193 -8.44 8.45 1.89
C GLY A 193 -7.04 7.82 1.69
N GLY A 194 -6.29 8.27 0.69
CA GLY A 194 -4.93 7.79 0.43
C GLY A 194 -4.79 6.69 -0.64
N VAL A 195 -5.86 6.34 -1.33
CA VAL A 195 -5.88 5.30 -2.40
C VAL A 195 -5.11 5.70 -3.67
N GLY A 196 -4.73 6.98 -3.82
CA GLY A 196 -3.99 7.45 -5.01
C GLY A 196 -4.87 7.65 -6.25
N LYS A 197 -6.18 7.85 -6.06
CA LYS A 197 -7.16 8.11 -7.15
C LYS A 197 -7.54 9.59 -7.29
N CYS A 198 -7.09 10.46 -6.38
CA CYS A 198 -7.33 11.90 -6.41
C CYS A 198 -6.01 12.69 -6.36
N SER A 199 -6.07 14.00 -6.64
CA SER A 199 -4.93 14.93 -6.58
C SER A 199 -4.98 15.88 -5.37
N THR A 200 -5.78 15.59 -4.33
CA THR A 200 -5.97 16.51 -3.20
C THR A 200 -4.86 16.48 -2.15
N CYS A 201 -4.05 15.41 -2.10
CA CYS A 201 -2.94 15.31 -1.14
C CYS A 201 -1.60 15.83 -1.68
N ARG A 202 -1.65 16.70 -2.70
CA ARG A 202 -0.45 17.20 -3.40
C ARG A 202 0.49 17.94 -2.45
N ILE A 203 1.77 17.65 -2.59
CA ILE A 203 2.87 18.31 -1.91
C ILE A 203 3.94 18.69 -2.94
N ASN A 204 4.65 19.79 -2.69
CA ASN A 204 5.85 20.15 -3.42
C ASN A 204 7.08 19.85 -2.56
N ILE A 205 7.95 18.95 -3.02
CA ILE A 205 9.22 18.66 -2.36
C ILE A 205 10.18 19.82 -2.64
N ILE A 206 10.55 20.55 -1.59
CA ILE A 206 11.50 21.68 -1.65
C ILE A 206 12.93 21.15 -1.63
N SER A 207 13.22 20.15 -0.79
CA SER A 207 14.54 19.52 -0.72
C SER A 207 14.45 18.06 -0.30
N GLY A 208 15.43 17.24 -0.71
CA GLY A 208 15.50 15.82 -0.38
C GLY A 208 14.65 14.93 -1.28
N LEU A 209 14.46 15.30 -2.56
CA LEU A 209 13.68 14.51 -3.51
C LEU A 209 14.28 13.10 -3.72
N GLU A 210 15.60 12.99 -3.64
CA GLU A 210 16.36 11.74 -3.67
C GLU A 210 16.06 10.80 -2.49
N ASN A 211 15.53 11.33 -1.38
CA ASN A 211 15.14 10.55 -0.20
C ASN A 211 13.68 10.07 -0.27
N CYS A 212 12.92 10.52 -1.27
CA CYS A 212 11.55 10.06 -1.52
C CYS A 212 11.54 8.75 -2.30
N SER A 213 10.54 7.92 -2.06
CA SER A 213 10.29 6.73 -2.87
C SER A 213 10.03 7.10 -4.34
N GLU A 214 10.30 6.17 -5.26
CA GLU A 214 9.85 6.31 -6.65
C GLU A 214 8.32 6.47 -6.70
N ARG A 215 7.83 7.07 -7.79
CA ARG A 215 6.40 7.25 -8.01
C ARG A 215 5.74 5.90 -8.21
N THR A 216 4.64 5.65 -7.49
CA THR A 216 3.79 4.47 -7.74
C THR A 216 3.12 4.58 -9.10
N GLU A 217 2.59 3.47 -9.62
CA GLU A 217 1.85 3.50 -10.90
C GLU A 217 0.64 4.46 -10.87
N TYR A 218 -0.06 4.51 -9.74
CA TYR A 218 -1.20 5.41 -9.53
C TYR A 218 -0.75 6.88 -9.56
N GLU A 219 0.34 7.18 -8.85
CA GLU A 219 0.94 8.51 -8.86
C GLU A 219 1.42 8.91 -10.25
N ASN A 220 2.08 8.01 -10.98
CA ASN A 220 2.53 8.27 -12.35
C ASN A 220 1.36 8.55 -13.31
N LYS A 221 0.25 7.80 -13.21
CA LYS A 221 -0.95 8.04 -14.03
C LYS A 221 -1.53 9.43 -13.78
N LEU A 222 -1.65 9.84 -12.51
CA LEU A 222 -2.14 11.17 -12.16
C LEU A 222 -1.17 12.28 -12.55
N ALA A 223 0.13 12.07 -12.33
CA ALA A 223 1.15 13.05 -12.67
C ALA A 223 1.22 13.30 -14.18
N LYS A 224 1.09 12.25 -15.01
CA LYS A 224 1.01 12.41 -16.47
C LYS A 224 -0.25 13.15 -16.90
N ARG A 225 -1.40 12.83 -16.31
CA ARG A 225 -2.68 13.47 -16.65
C ARG A 225 -2.70 14.97 -16.31
N LEU A 226 -2.06 15.35 -15.20
CA LEU A 226 -2.06 16.71 -14.67
C LEU A 226 -0.76 17.46 -14.94
N ASP A 227 0.13 16.90 -15.78
CA ASP A 227 1.45 17.43 -16.11
C ASP A 227 2.27 17.89 -14.89
N LEU A 228 2.37 17.02 -13.87
CA LEU A 228 3.02 17.36 -12.61
C LEU A 228 4.54 17.15 -12.67
N PRO A 229 5.36 18.18 -12.38
CA PRO A 229 6.82 18.06 -12.32
C PRO A 229 7.24 17.06 -11.25
N LYS A 230 8.45 16.50 -11.35
CA LYS A 230 8.96 15.46 -10.43
C LYS A 230 8.94 15.89 -8.95
N THR A 231 9.06 17.19 -8.68
CA THR A 231 9.01 17.80 -7.34
C THR A 231 7.61 17.74 -6.72
N ILE A 232 6.55 17.73 -7.53
CA ILE A 232 5.19 17.58 -7.02
C ILE A 232 4.87 16.10 -6.87
N ARG A 233 4.51 15.73 -5.64
CA ARG A 233 4.23 14.35 -5.26
C ARG A 233 2.85 14.23 -4.61
N LEU A 234 2.31 13.01 -4.59
CA LEU A 234 1.14 12.68 -3.82
C LEU A 234 1.58 12.19 -2.44
N ALA A 235 1.25 12.93 -1.37
CA ALA A 235 1.68 12.59 -0.02
C ALA A 235 1.23 11.20 0.42
N CYS A 236 0.09 10.71 -0.08
CA CYS A 236 -0.40 9.37 0.23
C CYS A 236 0.34 8.22 -0.47
N GLN A 237 1.13 8.52 -1.50
CA GLN A 237 1.90 7.52 -2.25
C GLN A 237 3.41 7.65 -2.02
N THR A 238 3.82 8.70 -1.30
CA THR A 238 5.23 9.03 -1.10
C THR A 238 5.67 8.54 0.28
N LYS A 239 6.68 7.68 0.30
CA LYS A 239 7.42 7.29 1.51
C LYS A 239 8.78 7.99 1.53
N VAL A 240 9.37 8.11 2.72
CA VAL A 240 10.61 8.86 2.94
C VAL A 240 11.65 7.99 3.64
N SER A 241 12.89 8.08 3.18
CA SER A 241 14.05 7.34 3.71
C SER A 241 15.21 8.25 4.16
N GLY A 242 14.92 9.53 4.39
CA GLY A 242 15.92 10.54 4.74
C GLY A 242 15.30 11.87 5.14
N LYS A 243 16.12 12.93 5.21
CA LYS A 243 15.64 14.28 5.50
C LYS A 243 14.92 14.82 4.27
N VAL A 244 13.68 15.29 4.46
CA VAL A 244 12.86 15.88 3.39
C VAL A 244 12.18 17.13 3.90
N LYS A 245 12.17 18.17 3.06
CA LYS A 245 11.39 19.38 3.29
C LYS A 245 10.37 19.51 2.18
N TYR A 246 9.10 19.70 2.53
CA TYR A 246 8.03 19.87 1.56
C TYR A 246 7.03 20.95 1.97
N ARG A 247 6.31 21.46 0.99
CA ARG A 247 5.19 22.38 1.16
C ARG A 247 3.89 21.70 0.73
N ARG A 248 2.85 21.79 1.55
CA ARG A 248 1.49 21.37 1.15
C ARG A 248 0.96 22.37 0.13
N LEU A 249 0.32 21.88 -0.94
CA LEU A 249 -0.16 22.71 -2.05
C LEU A 249 -1.66 23.02 -2.01
N LEU A 250 -2.38 22.48 -1.04
CA LEU A 250 -3.82 22.63 -0.86
C LEU A 250 -4.15 22.78 0.61
#